data_AF-A0A931V0L5-F1
#
_entry.id   AF-A0A931V0L5-F1
#
_cell.length_a   1.000
_cell.length_b   1.000
_cell.length_c   1.000
_cell.angle_alpha   90.00
_cell.angle_beta   90.00
_cell.angle_gamma   90.00
#
_symmetry.space_group_name_H-M   'P 1'
#
loop_
_entity.id
_entity.type
_entity.pdbx_description
1 polymer ?
#
loop_
_entity_poly.entity_id
_entity_poly.type
_entity_poly.pdbx_seq_one_letter_code
_entity_poly.pdbx_strand_id
1 'polypeptide(L)'
;MTAFGLDAFNIDDRCAQILGSYRAIPRGVRRAVAKECERFVLDHIARRRSFAVETTLRTTAAIEQAELASNSGFATEMRFVATDSIAENVARVLQRAQAGGHGASEREIRAIQQASIANLRKAIAAFERVRVYDSTVRWAPPRLVATARDGRVALHGPTPAWLDAILAEDRD
;
A
#
# COMPACT_ATOMS: atom_id res chain seq x y z
N MET A 1 -1.00 11.12 17.85
CA MET A 1 -1.47 9.75 17.58
C MET A 1 -1.56 9.58 16.08
N THR A 2 -0.92 8.56 15.51
CA THR A 2 -1.05 8.25 14.08
C THR A 2 -2.48 7.78 13.78
N ALA A 3 -2.86 7.76 12.50
CA ALA A 3 -4.17 7.27 12.06
C ALA A 3 -4.49 5.82 12.49
N PHE A 4 -3.47 5.05 12.92
CA PHE A 4 -3.59 3.64 13.32
C PHE A 4 -3.61 3.43 14.84
N GLY A 5 -3.37 4.47 15.65
CA GLY A 5 -3.16 4.29 17.10
C GLY A 5 -1.90 3.49 17.45
N LEU A 6 -0.97 3.36 16.50
CA LEU A 6 0.28 2.60 16.57
C LEU A 6 1.43 3.47 16.05
N ASP A 7 2.68 3.07 16.30
CA ASP A 7 3.79 3.69 15.59
C ASP A 7 3.67 3.37 14.09
N ALA A 8 3.79 4.39 13.24
CA ALA A 8 3.54 4.23 11.81
C ALA A 8 4.56 5.01 10.97
N PHE A 9 4.86 4.49 9.78
CA PHE A 9 5.79 5.11 8.86
C PHE A 9 5.16 5.29 7.47
N ASN A 10 5.17 6.52 6.98
CA ASN A 10 4.85 6.87 5.60
C ASN A 10 6.04 7.66 5.04
N ILE A 11 6.60 7.21 3.92
CA ILE A 11 7.79 7.80 3.31
C ILE A 11 7.54 9.26 2.89
N ASP A 12 6.36 9.57 2.36
CA ASP A 12 6.02 10.91 1.87
C ASP A 12 5.84 11.88 3.04
N ASP A 13 5.15 11.45 4.09
CA ASP A 13 5.00 12.23 5.33
C ASP A 13 6.36 12.51 5.97
N ARG A 14 7.22 11.49 6.04
CA ARG A 14 8.56 11.66 6.62
C ARG A 14 9.43 12.57 5.78
N CYS A 15 9.37 12.49 4.45
CA CYS A 15 10.03 13.44 3.57
C CYS A 15 9.51 14.87 3.78
N ALA A 16 8.19 15.03 3.92
CA ALA A 16 7.56 16.33 4.13
C ALA A 16 7.94 16.95 5.49
N GLN A 17 8.07 16.15 6.54
CA GLN A 17 8.59 16.60 7.84
C GLN A 17 10.02 17.13 7.75
N ILE A 18 10.88 16.50 6.95
CA ILE A 18 12.28 16.92 6.75
C ILE A 18 12.36 18.21 5.92
N LEU A 19 11.54 18.31 4.87
CA LEU A 19 11.62 19.39 3.88
C LEU A 19 10.66 20.56 4.17
N GLY A 20 9.74 20.40 5.11
CA GLY A 20 8.61 21.32 5.30
C GLY A 20 7.59 21.30 4.17
N SER A 21 7.64 20.33 3.25
CA SER A 21 6.75 20.26 2.09
C SER A 21 6.67 18.87 1.45
N TYR A 22 5.49 18.51 0.94
CA TYR A 22 5.30 17.34 0.07
C TYR A 22 5.71 17.59 -1.39
N ARG A 23 6.05 18.84 -1.74
CA ARG A 23 6.34 19.25 -3.11
C ARG A 23 7.81 18.97 -3.45
N ALA A 24 8.02 18.49 -4.68
CA ALA A 24 9.35 18.31 -5.27
C ALA A 24 10.35 17.55 -4.37
N ILE A 25 9.88 16.51 -3.68
CA ILE A 25 10.72 15.67 -2.81
C ILE A 25 11.92 15.13 -3.63
N PRO A 26 13.17 15.50 -3.29
CA PRO A 26 14.34 15.03 -4.03
C PRO A 26 14.51 13.51 -3.91
N ARG A 27 14.94 12.86 -4.99
CA ARG A 27 15.16 11.40 -5.03
C ARG A 27 16.14 10.92 -3.95
N GLY A 28 17.16 11.73 -3.63
CA GLY A 28 18.14 11.43 -2.59
C GLY A 28 17.49 11.36 -1.20
N VAL A 29 16.62 12.33 -0.88
CA VAL A 29 15.87 12.36 0.38
C VAL A 29 14.93 11.17 0.47
N ARG A 30 14.15 10.90 -0.59
CA ARG A 30 13.24 9.75 -0.62
C ARG A 30 13.99 8.42 -0.43
N ARG A 31 15.18 8.26 -1.02
CA ARG A 31 16.02 7.07 -0.83
C ARG A 31 16.53 6.95 0.61
N ALA A 32 16.95 8.06 1.23
CA ALA A 32 17.39 8.07 2.62
C ALA A 32 16.24 7.70 3.58
N VAL A 33 15.05 8.25 3.34
CA VAL A 33 13.84 7.95 4.11
C VAL A 33 13.34 6.52 3.89
N ALA A 34 13.51 5.94 2.69
CA ALA A 34 13.23 4.52 2.46
C ALA A 34 14.12 3.62 3.35
N LYS A 35 15.42 3.93 3.46
CA LYS A 35 16.33 3.22 4.40
C LYS A 35 15.96 3.47 5.87
N GLU A 36 15.41 4.64 6.19
CA GLU A 36 14.87 4.92 7.52
C GLU A 36 13.65 4.05 7.82
N CYS A 37 12.75 3.88 6.85
CA CYS A 37 11.61 2.97 6.95
C CYS A 37 12.05 1.51 7.17
N GLU A 38 13.08 1.05 6.46
CA GLU A 38 13.65 -0.29 6.66
C GLU A 38 14.17 -0.47 8.10
N ARG A 39 14.95 0.50 8.61
CA ARG A 39 15.41 0.48 10.00
C ARG A 39 14.27 0.54 11.00
N PHE A 40 13.25 1.35 10.74
CA PHE A 40 12.06 1.45 11.57
C PHE A 40 11.38 0.09 11.72
N VAL A 41 11.18 -0.64 10.62
CA VAL A 41 10.57 -1.98 10.63
C VAL A 41 11.43 -2.97 11.42
N LEU A 42 12.73 -3.04 11.11
CA LEU A 42 13.66 -3.97 11.79
C LEU A 42 13.71 -3.72 13.30
N ASP A 43 13.72 -2.45 13.70
CA ASP A 43 13.73 -2.04 15.11
C ASP A 43 12.47 -2.46 15.86
N HIS A 44 11.30 -2.27 15.24
CA HIS A 44 10.02 -2.65 15.83
C HIS A 44 9.88 -4.16 15.95
N ILE A 45 10.31 -4.91 14.94
CA ILE A 45 10.35 -6.37 14.98
C ILE A 45 11.26 -6.84 16.11
N ALA A 46 12.49 -6.32 16.20
CA ALA A 46 13.45 -6.69 17.24
C ALA A 46 12.94 -6.39 18.66
N ARG A 47 12.19 -5.30 18.83
CA ARG A 47 11.60 -4.88 20.12
C ARG A 47 10.21 -5.45 20.37
N ARG A 48 9.66 -6.27 19.47
CA ARG A 48 8.29 -6.82 19.54
C ARG A 48 7.22 -5.75 19.76
N ARG A 49 7.37 -4.60 19.09
CA ARG A 49 6.40 -3.49 19.15
C ARG A 49 5.55 -3.47 17.89
N SER A 50 4.24 -3.40 18.03
CA SER A 50 3.30 -3.25 16.91
C SER A 50 3.57 -1.97 16.13
N PHE A 51 3.46 -2.04 14.81
CA PHE A 51 3.71 -0.92 13.91
C PHE A 51 2.87 -1.00 12.64
N ALA A 52 2.83 0.09 11.87
CA ALA A 52 2.22 0.14 10.54
C ALA A 52 3.16 0.83 9.52
N VAL A 53 3.07 0.43 8.26
CA VAL A 53 3.76 1.10 7.15
C VAL A 53 2.76 1.36 6.04
N GLU A 54 2.74 2.59 5.53
CA GLU A 54 2.01 2.90 4.29
C GLU A 54 2.94 2.72 3.09
N THR A 55 2.46 1.99 2.09
CA THR A 55 3.19 1.71 0.87
C THR A 55 2.24 1.62 -0.30
N THR A 56 2.73 1.93 -1.50
CA THR A 56 1.98 1.74 -2.74
C THR A 56 2.05 0.30 -3.26
N LEU A 57 2.74 -0.61 -2.56
CA LEU A 57 2.99 -2.00 -2.99
C LEU A 57 3.66 -2.12 -4.37
N ARG A 58 4.30 -1.05 -4.86
CA ARG A 58 5.02 -1.04 -6.16
C ARG A 58 6.26 -1.94 -6.18
N THR A 59 6.78 -2.29 -5.01
CA THR A 59 7.95 -3.17 -4.82
C THR A 59 7.61 -4.24 -3.79
N THR A 60 8.40 -5.31 -3.74
CA THR A 60 8.24 -6.42 -2.79
C THR A 60 8.68 -6.10 -1.36
N ALA A 61 9.32 -4.96 -1.10
CA ALA A 61 9.84 -4.60 0.23
C ALA A 61 8.83 -4.79 1.38
N ALA A 62 7.56 -4.37 1.20
CA ALA A 62 6.54 -4.54 2.24
C ALA A 62 6.11 -6.01 2.44
N ILE A 63 6.23 -6.83 1.39
CA ILE A 63 5.94 -8.27 1.42
C ILE A 63 7.05 -8.98 2.19
N GLU A 64 8.31 -8.71 1.86
CA GLU A 64 9.49 -9.25 2.55
C GLU A 64 9.51 -8.85 4.04
N GLN A 65 9.11 -7.62 4.36
CA GLN A 65 8.95 -7.14 5.73
C GLN A 65 7.85 -7.88 6.50
N ALA A 66 6.74 -8.22 5.84
CA ALA A 66 5.65 -8.98 6.45
C ALA A 66 6.07 -10.43 6.73
N GLU A 67 6.80 -11.07 5.82
CA GLU A 67 7.36 -12.41 6.04
C GLU A 67 8.31 -12.41 7.25
N LEU A 68 9.20 -11.41 7.34
CA LEU A 68 10.11 -11.25 8.48
C LEU A 68 9.35 -11.05 9.79
N ALA A 69 8.32 -10.21 9.80
CA ALA A 69 7.49 -9.97 10.98
C ALA A 69 6.74 -11.24 11.40
N SER A 70 6.15 -11.96 10.45
CA SER A 70 5.45 -13.23 10.68
C SER A 70 6.39 -14.28 11.31
N ASN A 71 7.59 -14.46 10.73
CA ASN A 71 8.63 -15.35 11.26
C ASN A 71 9.13 -14.93 12.67
N SER A 72 8.90 -13.68 13.06
CA SER A 72 9.24 -13.15 14.38
C SER A 72 8.06 -13.19 15.37
N GLY A 73 6.93 -13.79 14.99
CA GLY A 73 5.75 -14.00 15.85
C GLY A 73 4.71 -12.88 15.80
N PHE A 74 4.76 -11.99 14.80
CA PHE A 74 3.74 -10.96 14.62
C PHE A 74 2.53 -11.51 13.87
N ALA A 75 1.33 -11.08 14.28
CA ALA A 75 0.17 -11.13 13.40
C ALA A 75 0.31 -10.05 12.32
N THR A 76 0.19 -10.42 11.05
CA THR A 76 0.36 -9.49 9.92
C THR A 76 -0.97 -9.22 9.22
N GLU A 77 -1.24 -7.95 8.94
CA GLU A 77 -2.46 -7.55 8.25
C GLU A 77 -2.16 -6.49 7.19
N MET A 78 -2.72 -6.68 5.99
CA MET A 78 -2.68 -5.70 4.92
C MET A 78 -4.09 -5.22 4.55
N ARG A 79 -4.23 -3.90 4.37
CA ARG A 79 -5.38 -3.30 3.68
C ARG A 79 -4.91 -2.82 2.32
N PHE A 80 -5.43 -3.44 1.26
CA PHE A 80 -5.13 -3.05 -0.11
C PHE A 80 -6.33 -2.29 -0.69
N VAL A 81 -6.06 -1.15 -1.33
CA VAL A 81 -7.09 -0.30 -1.93
C VAL A 81 -6.69 -0.02 -3.38
N ALA A 82 -7.61 -0.27 -4.31
CA ALA A 82 -7.41 0.02 -5.73
C ALA A 82 -8.68 0.59 -6.37
N THR A 83 -8.59 0.90 -7.66
CA THR A 83 -9.67 1.40 -8.51
C THR A 83 -9.53 0.83 -9.91
N ASP A 84 -10.63 0.73 -10.66
CA ASP A 84 -10.60 0.38 -12.09
C ASP A 84 -10.10 1.54 -12.96
N SER A 85 -10.20 2.78 -12.48
CA SER A 85 -9.97 3.97 -13.30
C SER A 85 -8.63 4.64 -13.01
N ILE A 86 -7.66 4.48 -13.91
CA ILE A 86 -6.43 5.29 -13.91
C ILE A 86 -6.74 6.78 -13.98
N ALA A 87 -7.72 7.18 -14.79
CA ALA A 87 -8.10 8.58 -14.91
C ALA A 87 -8.55 9.16 -13.56
N GLU A 88 -9.30 8.38 -12.77
CA GLU A 88 -9.71 8.78 -11.42
C GLU A 88 -8.50 8.86 -10.46
N ASN A 89 -7.56 7.92 -10.54
CA ASN A 89 -6.33 7.99 -9.74
C ASN A 89 -5.51 9.25 -10.07
N VAL A 90 -5.38 9.59 -11.36
CA VAL A 90 -4.72 10.81 -11.81
C VAL A 90 -5.44 12.04 -11.28
N ALA A 91 -6.77 12.11 -11.42
CA ALA A 91 -7.57 13.22 -10.92
C ALA A 91 -7.41 13.42 -9.40
N ARG A 92 -7.45 12.32 -8.61
CA ARG A 92 -7.27 12.37 -7.15
C ARG A 92 -5.86 12.84 -6.75
N VAL A 93 -4.82 12.37 -7.44
CA VAL A 93 -3.44 12.80 -7.17
C VAL A 93 -3.25 14.27 -7.53
N LEU A 94 -3.80 14.73 -8.66
CA LEU A 94 -3.76 16.14 -9.06
C LEU A 94 -4.49 17.04 -8.05
N GLN A 95 -5.70 16.66 -7.65
CA GLN A 95 -6.48 17.40 -6.64
C GLN A 95 -5.69 17.51 -5.32
N ARG A 96 -5.11 16.41 -4.84
CA ARG A 96 -4.28 16.40 -3.63
C ARG A 96 -3.03 17.26 -3.78
N ALA A 97 -2.35 17.19 -4.93
CA ALA A 97 -1.13 17.97 -5.18
C ALA A 97 -1.42 19.49 -5.21
N GLN A 98 -2.55 19.89 -5.81
CA GLN A 98 -3.03 21.27 -5.78
C GLN A 98 -3.35 21.73 -4.35
N ALA A 99 -3.88 20.84 -3.51
CA ALA A 99 -4.10 21.08 -2.08
C ALA A 99 -2.81 21.00 -1.22
N GLY A 100 -1.63 20.85 -1.82
CA GLY A 100 -0.34 20.88 -1.12
C GLY A 100 0.25 19.53 -0.75
N GLY A 101 -0.40 18.42 -1.11
CA GLY A 101 0.14 17.07 -0.90
C GLY A 101 1.11 16.60 -1.97
N HIS A 102 1.52 15.33 -1.89
CA HIS A 102 2.48 14.76 -2.84
C HIS A 102 1.85 14.54 -4.23
N GLY A 103 2.51 15.05 -5.27
CA GLY A 103 2.14 14.84 -6.68
C GLY A 103 2.98 13.76 -7.35
N ALA A 104 2.44 13.12 -8.37
CA ALA A 104 3.13 12.16 -9.23
C ALA A 104 2.68 12.36 -10.68
N SER A 105 3.54 12.02 -11.64
CA SER A 105 3.16 12.05 -13.05
C SER A 105 2.17 10.92 -13.37
N GLU A 106 1.30 11.09 -14.39
CA GLU A 106 0.40 10.02 -14.84
C GLU A 106 1.17 8.72 -15.15
N ARG A 107 2.33 8.84 -15.79
CA ARG A 107 3.21 7.70 -16.08
C ARG A 107 3.61 6.94 -14.82
N GLU A 108 3.94 7.65 -13.74
CA GLU A 108 4.27 7.02 -12.46
C GLU A 108 3.04 6.38 -11.81
N ILE A 109 1.88 7.05 -11.85
CA ILE A 109 0.63 6.52 -11.30
C ILE A 109 0.24 5.21 -11.98
N ARG A 110 0.32 5.16 -13.32
CA ARG A 110 0.04 3.97 -14.11
C ARG A 110 1.00 2.82 -13.79
N ALA A 111 2.30 3.12 -13.75
CA ALA A 111 3.31 2.13 -13.42
C ALA A 111 3.14 1.58 -11.99
N ILE A 112 2.76 2.43 -11.04
CA ILE A 112 2.47 2.01 -9.66
C ILE A 112 1.24 1.10 -9.62
N GLN A 113 0.14 1.48 -10.28
CA GLN A 113 -1.09 0.66 -10.27
C GLN A 113 -0.83 -0.74 -10.84
N GLN A 114 -0.14 -0.83 -11.97
CA GLN A 114 0.20 -2.12 -12.59
C GLN A 114 1.08 -2.97 -11.66
N ALA A 115 2.14 -2.38 -11.11
CA ALA A 115 3.04 -3.09 -10.20
C ALA A 115 2.36 -3.50 -8.89
N SER A 116 1.48 -2.67 -8.34
CA SER A 116 0.78 -2.94 -7.08
C SER A 116 -0.24 -4.06 -7.24
N ILE A 117 -0.98 -4.08 -8.35
CA ILE A 117 -1.91 -5.16 -8.73
C ILE A 117 -1.13 -6.46 -8.91
N ALA A 118 -0.04 -6.46 -9.67
CA ALA A 118 0.79 -7.66 -9.88
C ALA A 118 1.41 -8.20 -8.58
N ASN A 119 1.75 -7.32 -7.64
CA ASN A 119 2.28 -7.73 -6.33
C ASN A 119 1.21 -8.18 -5.33
N LEU A 120 -0.08 -7.91 -5.58
CA LEU A 120 -1.15 -8.26 -4.66
C LEU A 120 -1.20 -9.77 -4.40
N ARG A 121 -0.99 -10.61 -5.42
CA ARG A 121 -0.99 -12.08 -5.26
C ARG A 121 0.12 -12.55 -4.32
N LYS A 122 1.32 -12.01 -4.46
CA LYS A 122 2.44 -12.29 -3.55
C LYS A 122 2.13 -11.81 -2.13
N ALA A 123 1.51 -10.64 -1.99
CA ALA A 123 1.11 -10.13 -0.69
C ALA A 123 0.01 -10.99 -0.03
N ILE A 124 -0.94 -11.53 -0.80
CA ILE A 124 -1.96 -12.48 -0.29
C ILE A 124 -1.32 -13.73 0.31
N ALA A 125 -0.22 -14.22 -0.28
CA ALA A 125 0.51 -15.37 0.23
C ALA A 125 1.36 -15.05 1.48
N ALA A 126 1.90 -13.83 1.57
CA ALA A 126 2.83 -13.44 2.63
C ALA A 126 2.16 -12.93 3.93
N PHE A 127 1.00 -12.29 3.82
CA PHE A 127 0.28 -11.74 4.97
C PHE A 127 -0.71 -12.75 5.55
N GLU A 128 -0.82 -12.83 6.88
CA GLU A 128 -1.80 -13.68 7.56
C GLU A 128 -3.23 -13.25 7.19
N ARG A 129 -3.50 -11.94 7.18
CA ARG A 129 -4.80 -11.36 6.82
C ARG A 129 -4.65 -10.28 5.75
N VAL A 130 -5.45 -10.36 4.71
CA VAL A 130 -5.57 -9.30 3.69
C VAL A 130 -7.02 -8.88 3.54
N ARG A 131 -7.25 -7.57 3.53
CA ARG A 131 -8.55 -6.98 3.20
C ARG A 131 -8.40 -6.12 1.95
N VAL A 132 -9.20 -6.43 0.94
CA VAL A 132 -9.10 -5.85 -0.39
C VAL A 132 -10.32 -4.96 -0.62
N TYR A 133 -10.07 -3.70 -0.93
CA TYR A 133 -11.09 -2.68 -1.10
C TYR A 133 -11.07 -2.09 -2.51
N ASP A 134 -12.25 -1.96 -3.08
CA ASP A 134 -12.48 -1.16 -4.29
C ASP A 134 -12.92 0.24 -3.90
N SER A 135 -12.27 1.25 -4.48
CA SER A 135 -12.59 2.67 -4.26
C SER A 135 -12.91 3.40 -5.56
N THR A 136 -13.41 2.66 -6.56
CA THR A 136 -13.67 3.16 -7.91
C THR A 136 -14.75 4.24 -7.91
N VAL A 137 -15.84 4.03 -7.18
CA VAL A 137 -16.93 5.01 -7.07
C VAL A 137 -16.47 6.23 -6.26
N ARG A 138 -16.48 7.40 -6.89
CA ARG A 138 -16.09 8.66 -6.25
C ARG A 138 -17.11 9.07 -5.18
N TRP A 139 -16.63 9.63 -4.07
CA TRP A 139 -17.46 10.08 -2.94
C TRP A 139 -18.24 8.99 -2.21
N ALA A 140 -17.99 7.72 -2.52
CA ALA A 140 -18.49 6.58 -1.77
C ALA A 140 -17.37 6.03 -0.85
N PRO A 141 -17.73 5.42 0.29
CA PRO A 141 -16.76 4.67 1.07
C PRO A 141 -16.20 3.49 0.25
N PRO A 142 -14.91 3.12 0.40
CA PRO A 142 -14.35 1.94 -0.24
C PRO A 142 -15.13 0.68 0.12
N ARG A 143 -15.48 -0.12 -0.87
CA ARG A 143 -16.23 -1.37 -0.71
C ARG A 143 -15.26 -2.52 -0.49
N LEU A 144 -15.49 -3.35 0.53
CA LEU A 144 -14.75 -4.61 0.69
C LEU A 144 -15.16 -5.56 -0.43
N VAL A 145 -14.21 -6.00 -1.25
CA VAL A 145 -14.46 -6.87 -2.42
C VAL A 145 -13.81 -8.25 -2.29
N ALA A 146 -12.76 -8.37 -1.49
CA ALA A 146 -12.19 -9.66 -1.13
C ALA A 146 -11.52 -9.60 0.25
N THR A 147 -11.43 -10.77 0.89
CA THR A 147 -10.58 -11.00 2.04
C THR A 147 -9.72 -12.21 1.77
N ALA A 148 -8.49 -12.22 2.28
CA ALA A 148 -7.68 -13.42 2.30
C ALA A 148 -7.21 -13.73 3.73
N ARG A 149 -7.13 -15.02 4.05
CA ARG A 149 -6.50 -15.51 5.27
C ARG A 149 -5.65 -16.73 4.95
N ASP A 150 -4.38 -16.68 5.33
CA ASP A 150 -3.40 -17.76 5.07
C ASP A 150 -3.41 -18.19 3.59
N GLY A 151 -3.36 -17.21 2.68
CA GLY A 151 -3.43 -17.41 1.23
C GLY A 151 -4.80 -17.78 0.65
N ARG A 152 -5.81 -18.08 1.48
CA ARG A 152 -7.16 -18.44 1.00
C ARG A 152 -8.02 -17.19 0.80
N VAL A 153 -8.46 -16.96 -0.43
CA VAL A 153 -9.28 -15.80 -0.82
C VAL A 153 -10.77 -16.12 -0.73
N ALA A 154 -11.55 -15.16 -0.20
CA ALA A 154 -13.00 -15.12 -0.23
C ALA A 154 -13.47 -13.81 -0.85
N LEU A 155 -14.37 -13.88 -1.84
CA LEU A 155 -14.92 -12.72 -2.55
C LEU A 155 -16.17 -12.19 -1.87
N HIS A 156 -16.39 -10.87 -1.95
CA HIS A 156 -17.51 -10.16 -1.33
C HIS A 156 -18.30 -9.37 -2.38
N GLY A 157 -19.35 -10.00 -2.92
CA GLY A 157 -20.21 -9.41 -3.94
C GLY A 157 -19.53 -9.28 -5.32
N PRO A 158 -20.04 -8.39 -6.20
CA PRO A 158 -19.46 -8.18 -7.52
C PRO A 158 -18.02 -7.69 -7.43
N THR A 159 -17.12 -8.35 -8.16
CA THR A 159 -15.70 -7.99 -8.24
C THR A 159 -15.48 -6.87 -9.28
N PRO A 160 -14.54 -5.95 -9.02
CA PRO A 160 -14.11 -4.96 -10.01
C PRO A 160 -13.20 -5.62 -11.06
N ALA A 161 -13.12 -5.02 -12.25
CA ALA A 161 -12.39 -5.61 -13.38
C ALA A 161 -10.90 -5.82 -13.09
N TRP A 162 -10.28 -4.90 -12.33
CA TRP A 162 -8.90 -5.01 -11.91
C TRP A 162 -8.64 -6.25 -11.03
N LEU A 163 -9.63 -6.69 -10.24
CA LEU A 163 -9.50 -7.87 -9.39
C LEU A 163 -9.78 -9.15 -10.19
N ASP A 164 -10.77 -9.13 -11.08
CA ASP A 164 -11.06 -10.25 -11.98
C ASP A 164 -9.85 -10.64 -12.82
N ALA A 165 -9.10 -9.65 -13.31
CA ALA A 165 -7.88 -9.88 -14.06
C ALA A 165 -6.84 -10.70 -13.28
N ILE A 166 -6.69 -10.44 -11.97
CA ILE A 166 -5.76 -11.19 -11.10
C ILE A 166 -6.28 -12.60 -10.83
N LEU A 167 -7.58 -12.76 -10.63
CA LEU A 167 -8.20 -14.06 -10.32
C LEU A 167 -8.26 -14.98 -11.56
N ALA A 168 -8.31 -14.41 -12.76
CA ALA A 168 -8.31 -15.18 -14.01
C ALA A 168 -6.96 -15.88 -14.27
N GLU A 169 -5.85 -15.29 -13.83
CA GLU A 169 -4.49 -15.87 -13.92
C GLU A 169 -4.30 -17.13 -13.05
N ASP A 170 -5.26 -17.50 -12.20
CA ASP A 170 -5.24 -18.72 -11.38
C ASP A 170 -5.82 -19.96 -12.10
N ARG A 171 -6.38 -19.81 -13.31
CA ARG A 171 -7.08 -20.89 -14.03
C ARG A 171 -6.25 -21.57 -15.13
N ASP A 172 -5.00 -21.17 -15.31
CA ASP A 172 -4.02 -21.76 -16.23
C ASP A 172 -2.85 -22.39 -15.45
#